data_AF-A0A7W4FJV9-F1
#
_entry.id   AF-A0A7W4FJV9-F1
#
_cell.length_a   1.000
_cell.length_b   1.000
_cell.length_c   1.000
_cell.angle_alpha   90.00
_cell.angle_beta   90.00
_cell.angle_gamma   90.00
#
_symmetry.space_group_name_H-M   'P 1'
#
loop_
_entity.id
_entity.type
_entity.pdbx_description
1 polymer ?
#
loop_
_entity_poly.entity_id
_entity_poly.type
_entity_poly.pdbx_seq_one_letter_code
_entity_poly.pdbx_strand_id
1 'polypeptide(L)'
;MKKLTLLSAPILALSLALSGCQSAYYSAMESVGVHKRDILVDRVEATKESQEESQEEFQSALERLTTLINFDGGDVQAAYDQLNDDYESSLAAANDVTNNINKVEDVAEALFEEWSDELEQYSNASLKRESNKKLTATKRDFDKLLRSMRNAESKMEPVLSSLHDNVLYLKHNLNAQAVSAIQGEFTNLKRDIKVLMDDMNKSIADSNKFIEQMSKAG
;
A
#
# COMPACT_ATOMS: atom_id res chain seq x y z
N MET A 1 -31.36 30.54 -28.50
CA MET A 1 -31.84 30.09 -27.18
C MET A 1 -31.24 28.72 -26.92
N LYS A 2 -30.42 28.61 -25.86
CA LYS A 2 -29.59 27.43 -25.54
C LYS A 2 -30.48 26.27 -25.09
N LYS A 3 -30.35 25.09 -25.72
CA LYS A 3 -30.92 23.83 -25.20
C LYS A 3 -30.02 23.36 -24.05
N LEU A 4 -30.55 23.43 -22.84
CA LEU A 4 -29.89 22.96 -21.62
C LEU A 4 -30.10 21.44 -21.51
N THR A 5 -29.02 20.68 -21.68
CA THR A 5 -29.00 19.22 -21.48
C THR A 5 -29.08 18.90 -19.99
N LEU A 6 -30.26 18.52 -19.51
CA LEU A 6 -30.52 17.95 -18.18
C LEU A 6 -30.24 16.44 -18.22
N LEU A 7 -28.99 16.01 -18.04
CA LEU A 7 -28.65 14.59 -17.92
C LEU A 7 -27.58 14.28 -16.84
N SER A 8 -27.26 15.24 -15.97
CA SER A 8 -26.18 15.11 -14.98
C SER A 8 -26.62 14.79 -13.54
N ALA A 9 -27.92 14.68 -13.27
CA ALA A 9 -28.44 14.46 -11.92
C ALA A 9 -28.26 13.04 -11.30
N PRO A 10 -28.21 11.91 -12.05
CA PRO A 10 -28.14 10.58 -11.41
C PRO A 10 -26.74 10.22 -10.89
N ILE A 11 -25.69 10.84 -11.44
CA ILE A 11 -24.29 10.49 -11.15
C ILE A 11 -23.83 11.14 -9.83
N LEU A 12 -24.38 12.29 -9.47
CA LEU A 12 -24.08 12.98 -8.22
C LEU A 12 -24.74 12.32 -6.99
N ALA A 13 -25.89 11.64 -7.18
CA ALA A 13 -26.55 10.90 -6.11
C ALA A 13 -25.85 9.58 -5.76
N LEU A 14 -25.17 8.96 -6.73
CA LEU A 14 -24.45 7.69 -6.51
C LEU A 14 -23.14 7.92 -5.73
N SER A 15 -22.45 9.04 -5.96
CA SER A 15 -21.21 9.38 -5.23
C SER A 15 -21.46 9.69 -3.75
N LEU A 16 -22.60 10.31 -3.41
CA LEU A 16 -23.02 10.56 -2.02
C LEU A 16 -23.41 9.28 -1.26
N ALA A 17 -23.78 8.20 -1.97
CA ALA A 17 -24.15 6.93 -1.34
C ALA A 17 -22.93 6.11 -0.89
N LEU A 18 -21.78 6.23 -1.56
CA LEU A 18 -20.56 5.48 -1.19
C LEU A 18 -19.88 6.06 0.06
N SER A 19 -19.91 7.38 0.27
CA SER A 19 -19.36 8.01 1.48
C SER A 19 -20.11 7.64 2.75
N GLY A 20 -21.41 7.32 2.65
CA GLY A 20 -22.26 6.94 3.78
C GLY A 20 -22.09 5.50 4.25
N CYS A 21 -21.48 4.61 3.45
CA CYS A 21 -21.28 3.21 3.84
C CYS A 21 -20.13 3.03 4.83
N GLN A 22 -19.07 3.82 4.71
CA GLN A 22 -17.93 3.77 5.62
C GLN A 22 -18.27 4.36 6.99
N SER A 23 -18.96 5.50 7.03
CA SER A 23 -19.42 6.08 8.30
C SER A 23 -20.36 5.12 9.04
N ALA A 24 -21.31 4.50 8.35
CA ALA A 24 -22.19 3.49 8.92
C ALA A 24 -21.42 2.25 9.43
N TYR A 25 -20.38 1.79 8.72
CA TYR A 25 -19.53 0.69 9.16
C TYR A 25 -18.78 1.02 10.47
N TYR A 26 -18.13 2.19 10.55
CA TYR A 26 -17.40 2.58 11.76
C TYR A 26 -18.33 2.85 12.94
N SER A 27 -19.50 3.47 12.70
CA SER A 27 -20.52 3.64 13.75
C SER A 27 -21.06 2.30 14.26
N ALA A 28 -21.22 1.29 13.40
CA ALA A 28 -21.62 -0.05 13.83
C ALA A 28 -20.55 -0.73 14.69
N MET A 29 -19.27 -0.62 14.31
CA MET A 29 -18.14 -1.14 15.11
C MET A 29 -18.03 -0.45 16.47
N GLU A 30 -18.26 0.87 16.51
CA GLU A 30 -18.26 1.63 17.76
C GLU A 30 -19.42 1.25 18.68
N SER A 31 -20.59 0.92 18.12
CA SER A 31 -21.75 0.44 18.89
C SER A 31 -21.49 -0.90 19.61
N VAL A 32 -20.51 -1.68 19.14
CA VAL A 32 -20.05 -2.93 19.79
C VAL A 32 -18.74 -2.76 20.56
N GLY A 33 -18.29 -1.51 20.76
CA GLY A 33 -17.16 -1.15 21.62
C GLY A 33 -15.79 -1.09 20.92
N VAL A 34 -15.74 -1.12 19.58
CA VAL A 34 -14.49 -0.99 18.81
C VAL A 34 -14.33 0.43 18.29
N HIS A 35 -13.34 1.15 18.79
CA HIS A 35 -13.12 2.54 18.41
C HIS A 35 -12.28 2.66 17.13
N LYS A 36 -12.50 3.73 16.35
CA LYS A 36 -11.76 4.02 15.10
C LYS A 36 -10.24 4.09 15.32
N ARG A 37 -9.80 4.46 16.52
CA ARG A 37 -8.40 4.42 16.92
C ARG A 37 -7.80 3.02 16.84
N ASP A 38 -8.51 2.04 17.38
CA ASP A 38 -8.05 0.64 17.42
C ASP A 38 -8.07 0.05 16.02
N ILE A 39 -9.14 0.35 15.26
CA ILE A 39 -9.22 0.00 13.84
C ILE A 39 -8.04 0.57 13.06
N LEU A 40 -7.66 1.84 13.31
CA LEU A 40 -6.53 2.45 12.63
C LEU A 40 -5.22 1.73 12.95
N VAL A 41 -4.98 1.37 14.21
CA VAL A 41 -3.80 0.59 14.62
C VAL A 41 -3.79 -0.77 13.89
N ASP A 42 -4.90 -1.49 13.87
CA ASP A 42 -5.01 -2.79 13.19
C ASP A 42 -4.76 -2.66 11.68
N ARG A 43 -5.23 -1.59 11.04
CA ARG A 43 -4.98 -1.35 9.61
C ARG A 43 -3.52 -1.03 9.32
N VAL A 44 -2.86 -0.27 10.19
CA VAL A 44 -1.43 0.03 10.05
C VAL A 44 -0.60 -1.24 10.25
N GLU A 45 -0.97 -2.10 11.20
CA GLU A 45 -0.33 -3.41 11.41
C GLU A 45 -0.52 -4.31 10.18
N ALA A 46 -1.74 -4.44 9.66
CA ALA A 46 -2.00 -5.22 8.44
C ALA A 46 -1.25 -4.68 7.20
N THR A 47 -1.09 -3.35 7.11
CA THR A 47 -0.29 -2.75 6.02
C THR A 47 1.20 -3.07 6.18
N LYS A 48 1.71 -3.08 7.40
CA LYS A 48 3.08 -3.49 7.70
C LYS A 48 3.32 -4.95 7.30
N GLU A 49 2.43 -5.85 7.69
CA GLU A 49 2.50 -7.28 7.31
C GLU A 49 2.46 -7.47 5.80
N SER A 50 1.56 -6.75 5.09
CA SER A 50 1.48 -6.79 3.63
C SER A 50 2.75 -6.24 2.94
N GLN A 51 3.41 -5.25 3.55
CA GLN A 51 4.71 -4.77 3.07
C GLN A 51 5.81 -5.82 3.27
N GLU A 52 5.83 -6.53 4.41
CA GLU A 52 6.78 -7.62 4.69
C GLU A 52 6.59 -8.77 3.69
N GLU A 53 5.35 -9.21 3.43
CA GLU A 53 5.03 -10.22 2.42
C GLU A 53 5.47 -9.79 1.02
N SER A 54 5.19 -8.54 0.65
CA SER A 54 5.63 -7.99 -0.65
C SER A 54 7.17 -7.97 -0.78
N GLN A 55 7.91 -7.74 0.30
CA GLN A 55 9.37 -7.84 0.29
C GLN A 55 9.84 -9.26 -0.05
N GLU A 56 9.20 -10.27 0.53
CA GLU A 56 9.52 -11.68 0.28
C GLU A 56 9.27 -12.05 -1.18
N GLU A 57 8.14 -11.64 -1.75
CA GLU A 57 7.80 -11.93 -3.16
C GLU A 57 8.77 -11.29 -4.15
N PHE A 58 9.09 -10.00 -3.97
CA PHE A 58 10.06 -9.32 -4.84
C PHE A 58 11.47 -9.90 -4.69
N GLN A 59 11.84 -10.35 -3.49
CA GLN A 59 13.11 -11.03 -3.26
C GLN A 59 13.15 -12.41 -3.94
N SER A 60 12.05 -13.20 -3.85
CA SER A 60 11.92 -14.48 -4.55
C SER A 60 12.07 -14.30 -6.06
N ALA A 61 11.37 -13.33 -6.64
CA ALA A 61 11.45 -13.02 -8.06
C ALA A 61 12.89 -12.63 -8.49
N LEU A 62 13.58 -11.84 -7.68
CA LEU A 62 14.98 -11.48 -7.94
C LEU A 62 15.92 -12.70 -7.89
N GLU A 63 15.74 -13.58 -6.91
CA GLU A 63 16.54 -14.81 -6.77
C GLU A 63 16.28 -15.79 -7.91
N ARG A 64 15.03 -15.92 -8.36
CA ARG A 64 14.66 -16.71 -9.52
C ARG A 64 15.35 -16.22 -10.77
N LEU A 65 15.27 -14.92 -11.01
CA LEU A 65 15.90 -14.29 -12.15
C LEU A 65 17.42 -14.41 -12.08
N THR A 66 18.01 -14.27 -10.89
CA THR A 66 19.46 -14.49 -10.65
C THR A 66 19.86 -15.91 -11.02
N THR A 67 19.05 -16.90 -10.65
CA THR A 67 19.32 -18.30 -10.96
C THR A 67 19.26 -18.53 -12.47
N LEU A 68 18.24 -17.97 -13.13
CA LEU A 68 18.01 -18.10 -14.56
C LEU A 68 19.15 -17.49 -15.40
N ILE A 69 19.70 -16.34 -15.04
CA ILE A 69 20.83 -15.72 -15.78
C ILE A 69 22.17 -16.45 -15.59
N ASN A 70 22.34 -17.23 -14.53
CA ASN A 70 23.55 -18.01 -14.26
C ASN A 70 23.46 -19.44 -14.79
N PHE A 71 22.36 -19.76 -15.48
CA PHE A 71 22.02 -21.11 -15.88
C PHE A 71 22.63 -21.48 -17.24
N ASP A 72 23.39 -22.58 -17.28
CA ASP A 72 24.12 -23.04 -18.46
C ASP A 72 23.43 -24.26 -19.11
N GLY A 73 22.26 -24.02 -19.73
CA GLY A 73 21.66 -24.97 -20.66
C GLY A 73 20.75 -26.08 -20.10
N GLY A 74 20.13 -25.90 -18.92
CA GLY A 74 19.05 -26.80 -18.47
C GLY A 74 17.66 -26.38 -18.96
N ASP A 75 16.60 -26.79 -18.25
CA ASP A 75 15.21 -26.56 -18.66
C ASP A 75 14.74 -25.10 -18.51
N VAL A 76 14.80 -24.34 -19.61
CA VAL A 76 14.37 -22.93 -19.69
C VAL A 76 12.86 -22.79 -19.48
N GLN A 77 12.06 -23.79 -19.83
CA GLN A 77 10.60 -23.75 -19.61
C GLN A 77 10.29 -23.75 -18.12
N ALA A 78 10.89 -24.67 -17.36
CA ALA A 78 10.69 -24.74 -15.91
C ALA A 78 11.12 -23.45 -15.20
N ALA A 79 12.23 -22.85 -15.63
CA ALA A 79 12.71 -21.60 -15.06
C ALA A 79 11.81 -20.40 -15.41
N TYR A 80 11.24 -20.39 -16.63
CA TYR A 80 10.22 -19.42 -17.02
C TYR A 80 8.94 -19.57 -16.18
N ASP A 81 8.43 -20.79 -16.01
CA ASP A 81 7.18 -21.03 -15.28
C ASP A 81 7.30 -20.51 -13.84
N GLN A 82 8.43 -20.79 -13.17
CA GLN A 82 8.69 -20.26 -11.83
C GLN A 82 8.81 -18.74 -11.79
N LEU A 83 9.50 -18.12 -12.74
CA LEU A 83 9.60 -16.66 -12.80
C LEU A 83 8.24 -16.00 -13.05
N ASN A 84 7.40 -16.62 -13.87
CA ASN A 84 6.03 -16.17 -14.10
C ASN A 84 5.21 -16.25 -12.81
N ASP A 85 5.31 -17.35 -12.06
CA ASP A 85 4.63 -17.49 -10.77
C ASP A 85 5.11 -16.43 -9.76
N ASP A 86 6.42 -16.22 -9.64
CA ASP A 86 7.00 -15.19 -8.76
C ASP A 86 6.54 -13.76 -9.17
N TYR A 87 6.36 -13.50 -10.47
CA TYR A 87 5.81 -12.24 -10.98
C TYR A 87 4.34 -12.05 -10.57
N GLU A 88 3.49 -13.06 -10.77
CA GLU A 88 2.06 -12.99 -10.42
C GLU A 88 1.87 -12.82 -8.90
N SER A 89 2.67 -13.50 -8.08
CA SER A 89 2.68 -13.31 -6.62
C SER A 89 3.13 -11.91 -6.22
N SER A 90 4.20 -11.39 -6.83
CA SER A 90 4.67 -10.01 -6.61
C SER A 90 3.58 -8.98 -6.98
N LEU A 91 2.86 -9.21 -8.08
CA LEU A 91 1.75 -8.35 -8.52
C LEU A 91 0.60 -8.39 -7.52
N ALA A 92 0.22 -9.57 -7.03
CA ALA A 92 -0.82 -9.71 -6.02
C ALA A 92 -0.44 -8.99 -4.73
N ALA A 93 0.78 -9.20 -4.23
CA ALA A 93 1.27 -8.55 -3.01
C ALA A 93 1.30 -7.02 -3.14
N ALA A 94 1.71 -6.48 -4.30
CA ALA A 94 1.70 -5.04 -4.54
C ALA A 94 0.27 -4.45 -4.55
N ASN A 95 -0.71 -5.18 -5.09
CA ASN A 95 -2.11 -4.77 -5.03
C ASN A 95 -2.63 -4.80 -3.59
N ASP A 96 -2.22 -5.77 -2.78
CA ASP A 96 -2.60 -5.84 -1.37
C ASP A 96 -1.99 -4.71 -0.55
N VAL A 97 -0.73 -4.33 -0.81
CA VAL A 97 -0.13 -3.14 -0.21
C VAL A 97 -0.95 -1.90 -0.55
N THR A 98 -1.26 -1.68 -1.83
CA THR A 98 -2.10 -0.56 -2.30
C THR A 98 -3.44 -0.50 -1.58
N ASN A 99 -4.14 -1.65 -1.52
CA ASN A 99 -5.45 -1.76 -0.88
C ASN A 99 -5.39 -1.49 0.62
N ASN A 100 -4.33 -1.94 1.31
CA ASN A 100 -4.17 -1.72 2.73
C ASN A 100 -3.84 -0.26 3.05
N ILE A 101 -3.00 0.40 2.26
CA ILE A 101 -2.72 1.84 2.41
C ILE A 101 -4.01 2.67 2.25
N ASN A 102 -4.84 2.35 1.25
CA ASN A 102 -6.14 3.03 1.07
C ASN A 102 -7.04 2.87 2.32
N LYS A 103 -7.13 1.67 2.89
CA LYS A 103 -7.92 1.41 4.11
C LYS A 103 -7.38 2.17 5.33
N VAL A 104 -6.05 2.33 5.44
CA VAL A 104 -5.42 3.13 6.50
C VAL A 104 -5.82 4.60 6.36
N GLU A 105 -5.75 5.13 5.14
CA GLU A 105 -6.15 6.51 4.81
C GLU A 105 -7.62 6.77 5.16
N ASP A 106 -8.52 5.91 4.70
CA ASP A 106 -9.96 6.04 4.95
C ASP A 106 -10.31 6.09 6.45
N VAL A 107 -9.73 5.19 7.25
CA VAL A 107 -10.00 5.15 8.71
C VAL A 107 -9.44 6.38 9.40
N ALA A 108 -8.24 6.83 9.00
CA ALA A 108 -7.60 7.99 9.60
C ALA A 108 -8.39 9.27 9.32
N GLU A 109 -8.86 9.46 8.08
CA GLU A 109 -9.71 10.59 7.72
C GLU A 109 -10.99 10.62 8.58
N ALA A 110 -11.70 9.49 8.68
CA ALA A 110 -12.90 9.38 9.50
C ALA A 110 -12.64 9.67 11.00
N LEU A 111 -11.53 9.14 11.55
CA LEU A 111 -11.12 9.41 12.93
C LEU A 111 -10.84 10.91 13.15
N PHE A 112 -10.16 11.55 12.21
CA PHE A 112 -9.76 12.94 12.32
C PHE A 112 -10.90 13.92 12.13
N GLU A 113 -11.87 13.59 11.27
CA GLU A 113 -13.11 14.36 11.10
C GLU A 113 -13.91 14.34 12.40
N GLU A 114 -14.20 13.14 12.93
CA GLU A 114 -14.95 12.99 14.18
C GLU A 114 -14.28 13.69 15.35
N TRP A 115 -12.97 13.50 15.54
CA TRP A 115 -12.24 14.15 16.62
C TRP A 115 -12.28 15.69 16.47
N SER A 116 -12.26 16.21 15.23
CA SER A 116 -12.38 17.65 15.00
C SER A 116 -13.76 18.18 15.39
N ASP A 117 -14.83 17.44 15.08
CA ASP A 117 -16.20 17.80 15.45
C ASP A 117 -16.41 17.76 16.97
N GLU A 118 -15.84 16.76 17.64
CA GLU A 118 -15.90 16.64 19.10
C GLU A 118 -15.12 17.76 19.82
N LEU A 119 -14.09 18.33 19.20
CA LEU A 119 -13.39 19.51 19.76
C LEU A 119 -14.33 20.69 19.98
N GLU A 120 -15.38 20.84 19.17
CA GLU A 120 -16.36 21.91 19.28
C GLU A 120 -17.36 21.69 20.43
N GLN A 121 -17.44 20.48 20.96
CA GLN A 121 -18.34 20.12 22.05
C GLN A 121 -17.75 20.40 23.44
N TYR A 122 -16.43 20.65 23.54
CA TYR A 122 -15.79 20.96 24.82
C TYR A 122 -16.23 22.31 25.38
N SER A 123 -16.76 22.30 26.60
CA SER A 123 -17.00 23.51 27.40
C SER A 123 -15.75 24.03 28.13
N ASN A 124 -14.78 23.15 28.43
CA ASN A 124 -13.53 23.50 29.10
C ASN A 124 -12.43 23.85 28.09
N ALA A 125 -12.06 25.13 28.03
CA ALA A 125 -11.05 25.63 27.09
C ALA A 125 -9.64 25.01 27.27
N SER A 126 -9.28 24.60 28.49
CA SER A 126 -7.99 23.95 28.71
C SER A 126 -7.97 22.53 28.13
N LEU A 127 -9.04 21.76 28.36
CA LEU A 127 -9.20 20.42 27.79
C LEU A 127 -9.31 20.45 26.26
N LYS A 128 -10.08 21.40 25.70
CA LYS A 128 -10.15 21.62 24.23
C LYS A 128 -8.76 21.84 23.63
N ARG A 129 -7.96 22.72 24.24
CA ARG A 129 -6.58 23.00 23.79
C ARG A 129 -5.68 21.77 23.86
N GLU A 130 -5.77 20.99 24.93
CA GLU A 130 -4.96 19.77 25.06
C GLU A 130 -5.34 18.72 24.01
N SER A 131 -6.64 18.48 23.84
CA SER A 131 -7.18 17.56 22.83
C SER A 131 -6.78 17.98 21.41
N ASN A 132 -6.91 19.27 21.08
CA ASN A 132 -6.47 19.80 19.78
C ASN A 132 -4.96 19.65 19.53
N LYS A 133 -4.14 19.79 20.59
CA LYS A 133 -2.69 19.55 20.49
C LYS A 133 -2.39 18.07 20.17
N LYS A 134 -3.12 17.14 20.77
CA LYS A 134 -3.01 15.70 20.46
C LYS A 134 -3.44 15.41 19.02
N LEU A 135 -4.62 15.89 18.60
CA LEU A 135 -5.10 15.76 17.22
C LEU A 135 -4.07 16.26 16.19
N THR A 136 -3.53 17.46 16.40
CA THR A 136 -2.53 18.06 15.50
C THR A 136 -1.25 17.22 15.45
N ALA A 137 -0.79 16.70 16.59
CA ALA A 137 0.39 15.85 16.64
C ALA A 137 0.15 14.52 15.92
N THR A 138 -1.00 13.88 16.14
CA THR A 138 -1.38 12.62 15.49
C THR A 138 -1.50 12.79 13.98
N LYS A 139 -2.16 13.84 13.49
CA LYS A 139 -2.25 14.15 12.04
C LYS A 139 -0.87 14.26 11.40
N ARG A 140 0.03 15.02 12.02
CA ARG A 140 1.41 15.18 11.51
C ARG A 140 2.15 13.84 11.43
N ASP A 141 2.04 13.03 12.48
CA ASP A 141 2.73 11.74 12.55
C ASP A 141 2.12 10.74 11.55
N PHE A 142 0.80 10.76 11.36
CA PHE A 142 0.09 10.02 10.31
C PHE A 142 0.51 10.44 8.90
N ASP A 143 0.55 11.74 8.61
CA ASP A 143 0.97 12.23 7.28
C ASP A 143 2.39 11.76 6.93
N LYS A 144 3.27 11.67 7.93
CA LYS A 144 4.63 11.13 7.74
C LYS A 144 4.58 9.65 7.36
N LEU A 145 3.79 8.87 8.09
CA LEU A 145 3.56 7.45 7.81
C LEU A 145 3.02 7.24 6.39
N LEU A 146 1.91 7.90 6.05
CA LEU A 146 1.24 7.76 4.76
C LEU A 146 2.19 8.08 3.60
N ARG A 147 2.98 9.16 3.71
CA ARG A 147 4.01 9.48 2.71
C ARG A 147 5.05 8.37 2.56
N SER A 148 5.48 7.73 3.65
CA SER A 148 6.45 6.63 3.57
C SER A 148 5.84 5.40 2.89
N MET A 149 4.60 5.06 3.24
CA MET A 149 3.86 3.97 2.61
C MET A 149 3.68 4.18 1.11
N ARG A 150 3.19 5.35 0.69
CA ARG A 150 3.01 5.72 -0.73
C ARG A 150 4.33 5.80 -1.50
N ASN A 151 5.42 6.21 -0.86
CA ASN A 151 6.74 6.18 -1.49
C ASN A 151 7.16 4.75 -1.82
N ALA A 152 7.07 3.83 -0.86
CA ALA A 152 7.37 2.41 -1.09
C ALA A 152 6.45 1.82 -2.18
N GLU A 153 5.14 2.08 -2.10
CA GLU A 153 4.16 1.65 -3.10
C GLU A 153 4.53 2.10 -4.52
N SER A 154 4.92 3.37 -4.69
CA SER A 154 5.30 3.92 -5.99
C SER A 154 6.51 3.25 -6.65
N LYS A 155 7.32 2.49 -5.88
CA LYS A 155 8.48 1.74 -6.39
C LYS A 155 8.12 0.33 -6.85
N MET A 156 6.96 -0.20 -6.47
CA MET A 156 6.53 -1.53 -6.88
C MET A 156 6.23 -1.59 -8.38
N GLU A 157 5.51 -0.60 -8.92
CA GLU A 157 5.09 -0.61 -10.34
C GLU A 157 6.26 -0.65 -11.34
N PRO A 158 7.34 0.16 -11.19
CA PRO A 158 8.51 0.04 -12.07
C PRO A 158 9.19 -1.34 -12.00
N VAL A 159 9.26 -1.93 -10.81
CA VAL A 159 9.84 -3.26 -10.60
C VAL A 159 8.97 -4.33 -11.27
N LEU A 160 7.65 -4.28 -11.08
CA LEU A 160 6.69 -5.19 -11.70
C LEU A 160 6.72 -5.07 -13.22
N SER A 161 6.77 -3.86 -13.77
CA SER A 161 6.87 -3.64 -15.21
C SER A 161 8.13 -4.31 -15.78
N SER A 162 9.28 -4.16 -15.11
CA SER A 162 10.52 -4.79 -15.55
C SER A 162 10.44 -6.32 -15.44
N LEU A 163 9.90 -6.87 -14.34
CA LEU A 163 9.67 -8.32 -14.21
C LEU A 163 8.76 -8.85 -15.31
N HIS A 164 7.66 -8.17 -15.58
CA HIS A 164 6.71 -8.55 -16.63
C HIS A 164 7.33 -8.56 -18.02
N ASP A 165 8.15 -7.56 -18.36
CA ASP A 165 8.86 -7.52 -19.64
C ASP A 165 9.81 -8.72 -19.80
N ASN A 166 10.49 -9.12 -18.72
CA ASN A 166 11.35 -10.31 -18.73
C ASN A 166 10.54 -11.60 -18.92
N VAL A 167 9.41 -11.74 -18.22
CA VAL A 167 8.48 -12.87 -18.37
C VAL A 167 7.97 -12.95 -19.81
N LEU A 168 7.46 -11.86 -20.37
CA LEU A 168 6.95 -11.80 -21.74
C LEU A 168 8.02 -12.14 -22.78
N TYR A 169 9.25 -11.62 -22.59
CA TYR A 169 10.34 -11.90 -23.51
C TYR A 169 10.73 -13.38 -23.50
N LEU A 170 10.87 -13.98 -22.31
CA LEU A 170 11.20 -15.40 -22.16
C LEU A 170 10.11 -16.31 -22.73
N LYS A 171 8.82 -15.99 -22.51
CA LYS A 171 7.68 -16.76 -23.01
C LYS A 171 7.75 -17.10 -24.49
N HIS A 172 8.27 -16.18 -25.31
CA HIS A 172 8.37 -16.35 -26.75
C HIS A 172 9.75 -16.84 -27.22
N ASN A 173 10.74 -16.88 -26.31
CA ASN A 173 12.14 -17.12 -26.64
C ASN A 173 12.80 -18.05 -25.61
N LEU A 174 12.23 -19.23 -25.36
CA LEU A 174 12.74 -20.17 -24.34
C LEU A 174 14.05 -20.86 -24.77
N ASN A 175 15.14 -20.10 -24.82
CA ASN A 175 16.46 -20.57 -25.22
C ASN A 175 17.57 -19.77 -24.52
N ALA A 176 18.80 -20.29 -24.57
CA ALA A 176 19.97 -19.69 -23.91
C ALA A 176 20.32 -18.28 -24.43
N GLN A 177 19.97 -17.94 -25.68
CA GLN A 177 20.24 -16.60 -26.23
C GLN A 177 19.32 -15.56 -25.58
N ALA A 178 18.07 -15.92 -25.32
CA ALA A 178 17.13 -15.04 -24.64
C ALA A 178 17.51 -14.79 -23.18
N VAL A 179 17.97 -15.83 -22.48
CA VAL A 179 18.54 -15.73 -21.13
C VAL A 179 19.73 -14.75 -21.10
N SER A 180 20.56 -14.76 -22.15
CA SER A 180 21.65 -13.79 -22.27
C SER A 180 21.17 -12.37 -22.56
N ALA A 181 20.08 -12.21 -23.33
CA ALA A 181 19.54 -10.90 -23.71
C ALA A 181 18.96 -10.14 -22.51
N ILE A 182 18.31 -10.82 -21.57
CA ILE A 182 17.74 -10.21 -20.37
C ILE A 182 18.79 -9.82 -19.31
N GLN A 183 20.02 -10.33 -19.43
CA GLN A 183 21.10 -10.06 -18.48
C GLN A 183 21.46 -8.57 -18.38
N GLY A 184 21.25 -7.81 -19.47
CA GLY A 184 21.43 -6.36 -19.50
C GLY A 184 20.45 -5.61 -18.60
N GLU A 185 19.19 -6.05 -18.54
CA GLU A 185 18.13 -5.44 -17.74
C GLU A 185 18.19 -5.85 -16.27
N PHE A 186 18.72 -7.04 -15.98
CA PHE A 186 18.86 -7.58 -14.63
C PHE A 186 19.55 -6.64 -13.63
N THR A 187 20.59 -5.92 -14.07
CA THR A 187 21.32 -5.00 -13.18
C THR A 187 20.46 -3.83 -12.71
N ASN A 188 19.55 -3.35 -13.57
CA ASN A 188 18.62 -2.29 -13.20
C ASN A 188 17.55 -2.81 -12.25
N LEU A 189 16.94 -3.96 -12.58
CA LEU A 189 15.94 -4.59 -11.73
C LEU A 189 16.46 -4.89 -10.31
N LYS A 190 17.69 -5.42 -10.19
CA LYS A 190 18.33 -5.65 -8.88
C LYS A 190 18.47 -4.36 -8.07
N ARG A 191 18.81 -3.24 -8.73
CA ARG A 191 18.93 -1.93 -8.09
C ARG A 191 17.57 -1.43 -7.63
N ASP A 192 16.56 -1.56 -8.48
CA ASP A 192 15.22 -1.06 -8.21
C ASP A 192 14.54 -1.85 -7.08
N ILE A 193 14.71 -3.17 -7.06
CA ILE A 193 14.27 -4.02 -5.93
C ILE A 193 15.00 -3.62 -4.65
N LYS A 194 16.31 -3.37 -4.68
CA LYS A 194 17.02 -2.90 -3.48
C LYS A 194 16.44 -1.58 -2.96
N VAL A 195 16.17 -0.61 -3.83
CA VAL A 195 15.55 0.66 -3.45
C VAL A 195 14.16 0.44 -2.85
N LEU A 196 13.35 -0.43 -3.48
CA LEU A 196 12.03 -0.82 -2.98
C LEU A 196 12.12 -1.42 -1.57
N MET A 197 13.06 -2.35 -1.33
CA MET A 197 13.26 -2.96 -0.01
C MET A 197 13.66 -1.92 1.05
N ASP A 198 14.56 -0.98 0.68
CA ASP A 198 15.02 0.08 1.60
C ASP A 198 13.84 1.03 1.97
N ASP A 199 12.98 1.37 1.02
CA ASP A 199 11.78 2.19 1.25
C ASP A 199 10.68 1.45 2.04
N MET A 200 10.47 0.15 1.78
CA MET A 200 9.55 -0.70 2.56
C MET A 200 10.00 -0.83 4.02
N ASN A 201 11.28 -1.09 4.27
CA ASN A 201 11.83 -1.12 5.63
C ASN A 201 11.62 0.19 6.39
N LYS A 202 11.77 1.32 5.69
CA LYS A 202 11.48 2.63 6.27
C LYS A 202 9.99 2.80 6.59
N SER A 203 9.11 2.38 5.69
CA SER A 203 7.65 2.40 5.91
C SER A 203 7.27 1.55 7.12
N ILE A 204 7.76 0.32 7.21
CA ILE A 204 7.56 -0.59 8.35
C ILE A 204 8.03 0.05 9.66
N ALA A 205 9.19 0.70 9.67
CA ALA A 205 9.71 1.38 10.84
C ALA A 205 8.82 2.58 11.27
N ASP A 206 8.32 3.35 10.31
CA ASP A 206 7.38 4.44 10.56
C ASP A 206 6.01 3.90 11.03
N SER A 207 5.54 2.74 10.54
CA SER A 207 4.34 2.04 11.01
C SER A 207 4.46 1.65 12.48
N ASN A 208 5.55 0.98 12.86
CA ASN A 208 5.81 0.58 14.24
C ASN A 208 5.82 1.78 15.19
N LYS A 209 6.45 2.89 14.76
CA LYS A 209 6.48 4.12 15.54
C LYS A 209 5.08 4.72 15.71
N PHE A 210 4.29 4.77 14.63
CA PHE A 210 2.93 5.30 14.69
C PHE A 210 2.06 4.47 15.63
N ILE A 211 2.08 3.14 15.52
CA ILE A 211 1.37 2.22 16.41
C ILE A 211 1.75 2.47 17.87
N GLU A 212 3.05 2.54 18.18
CA GLU A 212 3.53 2.81 19.54
C GLU A 212 3.01 4.15 20.09
N GLN A 213 2.99 5.19 19.26
CA GLN A 213 2.46 6.50 19.64
C GLN A 213 0.96 6.47 19.90
N MET A 214 0.20 5.73 19.10
CA MET A 214 -1.24 5.58 19.25
C MET A 214 -1.60 4.78 20.51
N SER A 215 -0.84 3.74 20.85
CA SER A 215 -1.05 2.93 22.06
C SER A 215 -0.68 3.66 23.35
N LYS A 216 0.28 4.60 23.32
CA LYS A 216 0.70 5.41 24.49
C LYS A 216 -0.19 6.62 24.76
N ALA A 217 -0.99 7.03 23.78
CA ALA A 217 -1.86 8.20 23.85
C ALA A 217 -3.29 7.89 24.35
N GLY A 218 -3.62 6.59 24.53
CA GLY A 218 -4.83 6.11 25.20
C GLY A 218 -4.64 6.02 26.71
#